data_AF-A0A0G0PCP6-F1
#
_entry.id   AF-A0A0G0PCP6-F1
#
_cell.length_a   1.000
_cell.length_b   1.000
_cell.length_c   1.000
_cell.angle_alpha   90.00
_cell.angle_beta   90.00
_cell.angle_gamma   90.00
#
_symmetry.space_group_name_H-M   'P 1'
#
loop_
_entity.id
_entity.type
_entity.pdbx_description
1 polymer ?
#
loop_
_entity_poly.entity_id
_entity_poly.type
_entity_poly.pdbx_seq_one_letter_code
_entity_poly.pdbx_strand_id
1 'polypeptide(L)'
;MTSKNIRRNFGKDEKNLPEINLSEVQTESWQLFLGEGIKEELIQVSPIDDFTGKNWQLSLGNHSLGAPTVSPMTAQKKGITYACPLKIRATLVNKKTGKEVTQDVFLGDIPQMTTRGTFIVNGIERAVINQIVRSSGAYFSGELDPSSGRVLYKAEIRPLHGSWLEFEVTRGDLIYARIDRRRKVLATVFLRAIGVESDQDIANAFSAMDKNADHKYIAATLAKDSTKTREEALIEVYRKMRPGEPTVLENAETLFQTLFTDGRRYDLGKVGRFKINKRLGVNLPNDKSTWVLTKQDVVAAINYLIGLQNGVGKLDDIDHLSNRRLRRVGELVAVNAFRVGLLRLERSVKEKMSLISPDDKPLPANLINARPLIASLNEFFRSNQLSTILDDTNPLSEVDNLRRVSVLGTGGINRERASFSIRDVNASQYGRIDPVRSPEGPNIGLVTYLALYAKVDEFGFIQAPYRKVEKVGKKVRVTDEIVYLTADDEEDKYITHSGVSVDKDGFITDSRVPLRYMGKFIEGAAELVEYFLWSTPSLR
;
A
#
# COMPACT_ATOMS: atom_id res chain seq x y z
N MET A 1 8.73 37.45 33.96
CA MET A 1 8.79 38.43 32.86
C MET A 1 9.82 37.94 31.85
N THR A 2 9.40 37.12 30.89
CA THR A 2 10.27 36.72 29.78
C THR A 2 10.38 37.90 28.82
N SER A 3 11.60 38.43 28.67
CA SER A 3 11.97 39.33 27.58
C SER A 3 11.39 38.79 26.28
N LYS A 4 10.46 39.54 25.65
CA LYS A 4 10.03 39.24 24.29
C LYS A 4 11.23 39.52 23.38
N ASN A 5 12.01 38.49 23.08
CA ASN A 5 13.02 38.58 22.03
C ASN A 5 12.31 38.93 20.72
N ILE A 6 12.56 40.14 20.21
CA ILE A 6 11.98 40.60 18.94
C ILE A 6 12.80 39.97 17.81
N ARG A 7 12.30 38.88 17.22
CA ARG A 7 12.86 38.30 16.00
C ARG A 7 12.52 39.21 14.82
N ARG A 8 13.52 39.72 14.10
CA ARG A 8 13.34 40.45 12.84
C ARG A 8 13.30 39.45 11.69
N ASN A 9 12.22 39.44 10.90
CA ASN A 9 12.05 38.59 9.73
C ASN A 9 12.31 39.39 8.46
N PHE A 10 13.17 38.88 7.57
CA PHE A 10 13.49 39.50 6.27
C PHE A 10 12.76 38.82 5.10
N GLY A 11 12.05 37.72 5.35
CA GLY A 11 11.20 37.05 4.37
C GLY A 11 9.92 37.83 4.08
N LYS A 12 9.25 37.47 2.98
CA LYS A 12 7.89 37.96 2.70
C LYS A 12 6.92 37.31 3.69
N ASP A 13 5.97 38.10 4.19
CA ASP A 13 4.89 37.56 5.03
C ASP A 13 3.90 36.77 4.17
N GLU A 14 3.92 35.45 4.34
CA GLU A 14 2.98 34.53 3.70
C GLU A 14 1.72 34.38 4.55
N LYS A 15 0.56 34.66 3.95
CA LYS A 15 -0.74 34.54 4.61
C LYS A 15 -1.27 33.10 4.52
N ASN A 16 -2.13 32.75 5.47
CA ASN A 16 -2.93 31.52 5.48
C ASN A 16 -2.11 30.23 5.40
N LEU A 17 -1.00 30.16 6.14
CA LEU A 17 -0.18 28.96 6.17
C LEU A 17 -0.87 27.82 6.93
N PRO A 18 -0.77 26.57 6.44
CA PRO A 18 -1.28 25.43 7.19
C PRO A 18 -0.59 25.34 8.56
N GLU A 19 -1.35 24.96 9.59
CA GLU A 19 -0.76 24.62 10.88
C GLU A 19 0.18 23.43 10.73
N ILE A 20 1.37 23.52 11.33
CA ILE A 20 2.37 22.47 11.28
C ILE A 20 2.23 21.61 12.53
N ASN A 21 1.86 20.35 12.35
CA ASN A 21 1.99 19.32 13.38
C ASN A 21 2.97 18.25 12.91
N LEU A 22 4.18 18.26 13.48
CA LEU A 22 5.28 17.40 13.02
C LEU A 22 5.12 15.93 13.41
N SER A 23 4.36 15.64 14.47
CA SER A 23 4.08 14.28 14.95
C SER A 23 2.73 13.71 14.45
N GLU A 24 1.95 14.50 13.72
CA GLU A 24 0.64 14.12 13.17
C GLU A 24 0.71 12.78 12.44
N VAL A 25 1.70 12.60 11.57
CA VAL A 25 1.92 11.37 10.78
C VAL A 25 2.00 10.09 11.63
N GLN A 26 2.53 10.20 12.86
CA GLN A 26 2.63 9.09 13.81
C GLN A 26 1.32 8.93 14.57
N THR A 27 0.84 10.03 15.17
CA THR A 27 -0.32 10.01 16.08
C THR A 27 -1.62 9.62 15.38
N GLU A 28 -1.90 10.18 14.22
CA GLU A 28 -3.09 9.86 13.42
C GLU A 28 -3.09 8.38 13.01
N SER A 29 -1.95 7.89 12.51
CA SER A 29 -1.82 6.49 12.10
C SER A 29 -2.02 5.51 13.26
N TRP A 30 -1.52 5.84 14.44
CA TRP A 30 -1.69 5.01 15.62
C TRP A 30 -3.14 4.98 16.11
N GLN A 31 -3.81 6.14 16.11
CA GLN A 31 -5.23 6.23 16.46
C GLN A 31 -6.10 5.40 15.51
N LEU A 32 -5.84 5.48 14.20
CA LEU A 32 -6.53 4.65 13.20
C LEU A 32 -6.32 3.15 13.45
N PHE A 33 -5.11 2.73 13.82
CA PHE A 33 -4.86 1.34 14.17
C PHE A 33 -5.66 0.89 15.40
N LEU A 34 -5.69 1.69 16.46
CA LEU A 34 -6.42 1.37 17.69
C LEU A 34 -7.94 1.36 17.48
N GLY A 35 -8.47 2.25 16.65
CA GLY A 35 -9.91 2.37 16.37
C GLY A 35 -10.42 1.34 15.37
N GLU A 36 -9.79 1.28 14.19
CA GLU A 36 -10.27 0.51 13.05
C GLU A 36 -9.36 -0.68 12.74
N GLY A 37 -8.03 -0.47 12.74
CA GLY A 37 -7.07 -1.50 12.32
C GLY A 37 -7.15 -2.82 13.10
N ILE A 38 -7.28 -2.77 14.43
CA ILE A 38 -7.46 -3.98 15.25
C ILE A 38 -8.73 -4.73 14.83
N LYS A 39 -9.83 -4.01 14.63
CA LYS A 39 -11.12 -4.59 14.24
C LYS A 39 -11.04 -5.23 12.86
N GLU A 40 -10.42 -4.55 11.90
CA GLU A 40 -10.24 -5.09 10.55
C GLU A 40 -9.43 -6.39 10.56
N GLU A 41 -8.34 -6.43 11.30
CA GLU A 41 -7.48 -7.62 11.43
C GLU A 41 -8.19 -8.79 12.13
N LEU A 42 -9.03 -8.52 13.14
CA LEU A 42 -9.85 -9.56 13.79
C LEU A 42 -10.91 -10.14 12.84
N ILE A 43 -11.57 -9.29 12.04
CA ILE A 43 -12.56 -9.72 11.04
C ILE A 43 -11.92 -10.62 9.98
N GLN A 44 -10.68 -10.37 9.59
CA GLN A 44 -9.98 -11.17 8.57
C GLN A 44 -9.75 -12.63 9.01
N VAL A 45 -9.56 -12.86 10.30
CA VAL A 45 -9.30 -14.19 10.87
C VAL A 45 -10.59 -14.86 11.36
N SER A 46 -11.63 -14.08 11.65
CA SER A 46 -12.94 -14.57 12.10
C SER A 46 -13.86 -14.93 10.91
N PRO A 47 -14.79 -15.90 11.05
CA PRO A 47 -14.82 -16.92 12.08
C PRO A 47 -13.73 -18.00 11.86
N ILE A 48 -13.36 -18.66 12.95
CA ILE A 48 -12.39 -19.75 12.99
C ILE A 48 -13.15 -21.06 13.18
N ASP A 49 -13.15 -21.92 12.17
CA ASP A 49 -13.73 -23.26 12.24
C ASP A 49 -12.69 -24.31 12.64
N ASP A 50 -13.11 -25.40 13.28
CA ASP A 50 -12.27 -26.58 13.52
C ASP A 50 -11.82 -27.24 12.19
N PHE A 51 -10.80 -28.12 12.23
CA PHE A 51 -10.30 -28.74 11.00
C PHE A 51 -11.38 -29.53 10.24
N THR A 52 -12.38 -30.06 10.95
CA THR A 52 -13.49 -30.77 10.32
C THR A 52 -14.60 -29.84 9.82
N GLY A 53 -14.64 -28.60 10.32
CA GLY A 53 -15.71 -27.63 10.09
C GLY A 53 -17.07 -27.98 10.69
N LYS A 54 -17.18 -29.10 11.42
CA LYS A 54 -18.46 -29.70 11.85
C LYS A 54 -18.77 -29.52 13.32
N ASN A 55 -17.78 -29.25 14.17
CA ASN A 55 -17.97 -29.33 15.62
C ASN A 55 -18.03 -27.95 16.28
N TRP A 56 -17.03 -27.11 16.00
CA TRP A 56 -16.81 -25.87 16.75
C TRP A 56 -16.52 -24.72 15.80
N GLN A 57 -17.06 -23.54 16.12
CA GLN A 57 -16.74 -22.29 15.46
C GLN A 57 -16.50 -21.20 16.50
N LEU A 58 -15.35 -20.53 16.42
CA LEU A 58 -15.02 -19.40 17.27
C LEU A 58 -15.08 -18.11 16.45
N SER A 59 -15.92 -17.18 16.89
CA SER A 59 -16.01 -15.83 16.32
C SER A 59 -15.29 -14.82 17.22
N LEU A 60 -14.42 -14.00 16.62
CA LEU A 60 -13.76 -12.89 17.28
C LEU A 60 -14.55 -11.61 17.00
N GLY A 61 -15.14 -11.03 18.03
CA GLY A 61 -15.97 -9.83 17.95
C GLY A 61 -15.20 -8.54 18.28
N ASN A 62 -15.94 -7.55 18.79
CA ASN A 62 -15.40 -6.23 19.11
C ASN A 62 -14.26 -6.29 20.14
N HIS A 63 -13.29 -5.40 19.99
CA HIS A 63 -12.22 -5.19 20.94
C HIS A 63 -12.50 -4.02 21.89
N SER A 64 -11.82 -4.04 23.03
CA SER A 64 -11.75 -2.93 23.98
C SER A 64 -10.34 -2.79 24.52
N LEU A 65 -9.93 -1.55 24.74
CA LEU A 65 -8.64 -1.20 25.33
C LEU A 65 -8.88 -0.68 26.74
N GLY A 66 -8.19 -1.26 27.73
CA GLY A 66 -8.21 -0.71 29.09
C GLY A 66 -7.28 0.49 29.24
N ALA A 67 -7.23 1.06 30.44
CA ALA A 67 -6.29 2.13 30.76
C ALA A 67 -4.87 1.57 30.93
N PRO A 68 -3.82 2.34 30.57
CA PRO A 68 -2.45 2.00 30.93
C PRO A 68 -2.28 1.90 32.45
N THR A 69 -1.56 0.88 32.92
CA THR A 69 -1.35 0.63 34.36
C THR A 69 -0.33 1.58 34.99
N VAL A 70 0.53 2.19 34.17
CA VAL A 70 1.61 3.07 34.60
C VAL A 70 1.74 4.27 33.66
N SER A 71 2.31 5.37 34.16
CA SER A 71 2.67 6.51 33.31
C SER A 71 3.90 6.20 32.43
N PRO A 72 4.09 6.90 31.30
CA PRO A 72 5.30 6.76 30.48
C PRO A 72 6.60 6.93 31.28
N MET A 73 6.67 7.95 32.14
CA MET A 73 7.86 8.22 32.96
C MET A 73 8.12 7.10 33.98
N THR A 74 7.06 6.50 34.54
CA THR A 74 7.20 5.33 35.43
C THR A 74 7.68 4.10 34.66
N ALA A 75 7.19 3.89 33.44
CA ALA A 75 7.61 2.78 32.60
C ALA A 75 9.11 2.84 32.27
N GLN A 76 9.58 4.04 31.91
CA GLN A 76 11.01 4.31 31.68
C GLN A 76 11.86 4.00 32.92
N LYS A 77 11.51 4.58 34.08
CA LYS A 77 12.27 4.39 35.33
C LYS A 77 12.30 2.95 35.82
N LYS A 78 11.22 2.19 35.61
CA LYS A 78 11.10 0.79 36.06
C LYS A 78 11.60 -0.23 35.04
N GLY A 79 12.02 0.18 33.85
CA GLY A 79 12.45 -0.77 32.81
C GLY A 79 11.31 -1.61 32.23
N ILE A 80 10.07 -1.12 32.27
CA ILE A 80 8.88 -1.83 31.77
C ILE A 80 8.32 -1.15 30.52
N THR A 81 7.43 -1.84 29.80
CA THR A 81 6.76 -1.31 28.61
C THR A 81 5.54 -0.47 29.01
N TYR A 82 5.38 0.70 28.39
CA TYR A 82 4.14 1.48 28.49
C TYR A 82 3.10 0.88 27.54
N ALA A 83 2.07 0.26 28.09
CA ALA A 83 1.08 -0.51 27.33
C ALA A 83 -0.30 -0.47 27.98
N CYS A 84 -1.32 -0.85 27.22
CA CYS A 84 -2.68 -1.03 27.70
C CYS A 84 -3.19 -2.46 27.43
N PRO A 85 -4.07 -3.00 28.29
CA PRO A 85 -4.62 -4.32 28.10
C PRO A 85 -5.66 -4.35 26.96
N LEU A 86 -5.48 -5.24 25.99
CA LEU A 86 -6.44 -5.53 24.92
C LEU A 86 -7.35 -6.69 25.33
N LYS A 87 -8.66 -6.49 25.26
CA LYS A 87 -9.67 -7.54 25.38
C LYS A 87 -10.53 -7.62 24.14
N ILE A 88 -11.02 -8.81 23.80
CA ILE A 88 -11.98 -9.02 22.72
C ILE A 88 -13.18 -9.79 23.24
N ARG A 89 -14.35 -9.54 22.66
CA ARG A 89 -15.52 -10.40 22.86
C ARG A 89 -15.43 -11.61 21.95
N ALA A 90 -15.30 -12.81 22.51
CA ALA A 90 -15.22 -14.05 21.76
C ALA A 90 -16.47 -14.90 21.97
N THR A 91 -17.04 -15.41 20.88
CA THR A 91 -18.23 -16.27 20.92
C THR A 91 -17.88 -17.63 20.33
N LEU A 92 -18.00 -18.67 21.15
CA LEU A 92 -17.82 -20.05 20.74
C LEU A 92 -19.18 -20.70 20.49
N VAL A 93 -19.35 -21.26 19.29
CA VAL A 93 -20.55 -21.96 18.86
C VAL A 93 -20.24 -23.45 18.72
N ASN A 94 -21.02 -24.28 19.40
CA ASN A 94 -21.05 -25.72 19.13
C ASN A 94 -22.03 -25.98 17.99
N LYS A 95 -21.53 -26.33 16.80
CA LYS A 95 -22.36 -26.51 15.61
C LYS A 95 -23.32 -27.71 15.70
N LYS A 96 -23.07 -28.68 16.58
CA LYS A 96 -23.95 -29.83 16.78
C LYS A 96 -25.14 -29.51 17.66
N THR A 97 -24.93 -28.75 18.73
CA THR A 97 -25.97 -28.44 19.72
C THR A 97 -26.60 -27.06 19.52
N GLY A 98 -25.99 -26.20 18.70
CA GLY A 98 -26.41 -24.80 18.51
C GLY A 98 -26.14 -23.90 19.72
N LYS A 99 -25.47 -24.39 20.77
CA LYS A 99 -25.20 -23.60 21.97
C LYS A 99 -24.05 -22.63 21.73
N GLU A 100 -24.25 -21.40 22.20
CA GLU A 100 -23.27 -20.33 22.12
C GLU A 100 -22.78 -19.92 23.52
N VAL A 101 -21.49 -19.73 23.67
CA VAL A 101 -20.86 -19.20 24.88
C VAL A 101 -20.05 -17.97 24.50
N THR A 102 -20.40 -16.82 25.06
CA THR A 102 -19.72 -15.55 24.82
C THR A 102 -18.97 -15.08 26.05
N GLN A 103 -17.73 -14.65 25.88
CA GLN A 103 -16.87 -14.17 26.95
C GLN A 103 -15.92 -13.07 26.46
N ASP A 104 -15.60 -12.11 27.33
CA ASP A 104 -14.52 -11.16 27.07
C ASP A 104 -13.17 -11.80 27.46
N VAL A 105 -12.28 -11.93 26.47
CA VAL A 105 -11.00 -12.62 26.58
C VAL A 105 -9.85 -11.63 26.41
N PHE A 106 -8.86 -11.72 27.30
CA PHE A 106 -7.65 -10.91 27.24
C PHE A 106 -6.68 -11.42 26.16
N LEU A 107 -6.29 -10.54 25.23
CA LEU A 107 -5.36 -10.83 24.13
C LEU A 107 -3.93 -10.35 24.37
N GLY A 108 -3.65 -9.75 25.52
CA GLY A 108 -2.34 -9.23 25.86
C GLY A 108 -2.30 -7.71 25.94
N ASP A 109 -1.13 -7.19 26.30
CA ASP A 109 -0.89 -5.77 26.40
C ASP A 109 -0.35 -5.23 25.07
N ILE A 110 -0.97 -4.15 24.58
CA ILE A 110 -0.53 -3.43 23.38
C ILE A 110 0.29 -2.21 23.81
N PRO A 111 1.56 -2.07 23.35
CA PRO A 111 2.36 -0.88 23.59
C PRO A 111 1.62 0.38 23.17
N GLN A 112 1.66 1.43 23.99
CA GLN A 112 0.94 2.67 23.72
C GLN A 112 1.88 3.79 23.30
N MET A 113 1.36 4.66 22.44
CA MET A 113 2.07 5.85 21.96
C MET A 113 2.00 6.95 23.02
N THR A 114 3.12 7.60 23.29
CA THR A 114 3.19 8.78 24.16
C THR A 114 2.62 10.01 23.43
N THR A 115 2.40 11.11 24.16
CA THR A 115 2.00 12.39 23.54
C THR A 115 3.04 12.94 22.56
N ARG A 116 4.28 12.46 22.60
CA ARG A 116 5.36 12.84 21.67
C ARG A 116 5.37 12.03 20.37
N GLY A 117 4.55 10.99 20.24
CA GLY A 117 4.58 10.10 19.07
C GLY A 117 5.59 8.95 19.19
N THR A 118 6.09 8.68 20.40
CA THR A 118 7.12 7.66 20.69
C THR A 118 6.52 6.50 21.49
N PHE A 119 7.30 5.42 21.67
CA PHE A 119 6.92 4.25 22.46
C PHE A 119 7.97 3.95 23.52
N ILE A 120 7.54 3.44 24.68
CA ILE A 120 8.46 2.99 25.73
C ILE A 120 8.37 1.47 25.84
N VAL A 121 9.46 0.80 25.52
CA VAL A 121 9.53 -0.67 25.43
C VAL A 121 10.67 -1.15 26.29
N ASN A 122 10.36 -1.89 27.37
CA ASN A 122 11.33 -2.28 28.40
C ASN A 122 12.15 -1.09 28.95
N GLY A 123 11.48 0.04 29.18
CA GLY A 123 12.09 1.29 29.64
C GLY A 123 12.94 2.06 28.62
N ILE A 124 13.09 1.56 27.38
CA ILE A 124 13.81 2.24 26.32
C ILE A 124 12.80 2.98 25.42
N GLU A 125 13.05 4.26 25.17
CA GLU A 125 12.23 5.05 24.27
C GLU A 125 12.59 4.79 22.80
N ARG A 126 11.57 4.61 21.97
CA ARG A 126 11.67 4.18 20.58
C ARG A 126 10.73 4.97 19.70
N ALA A 127 11.13 5.15 18.44
CA ALA A 127 10.28 5.65 17.37
C ALA A 127 10.17 4.59 16.27
N VAL A 128 8.95 4.46 15.72
CA VAL A 128 8.72 3.61 14.55
C VAL A 128 8.82 4.48 13.30
N ILE A 129 9.83 4.20 12.49
CA ILE A 129 10.12 4.92 11.24
C ILE A 129 9.07 4.54 10.18
N ASN A 130 8.65 5.51 9.38
CA ASN A 130 7.72 5.29 8.27
C ASN A 130 8.43 4.53 7.14
N GLN A 131 7.70 3.63 6.47
CA GLN A 131 8.27 2.82 5.40
C GLN A 131 7.63 3.18 4.06
N ILE A 132 8.44 3.49 3.04
CA ILE A 132 7.93 3.67 1.68
C ILE A 132 8.08 2.35 0.89
N VAL A 133 6.96 1.85 0.36
CA VAL A 133 6.93 0.59 -0.41
C VAL A 133 6.19 0.79 -1.72
N ARG A 134 6.37 -0.13 -2.67
CA ARG A 134 5.54 -0.15 -3.88
C ARG A 134 4.09 -0.43 -3.51
N SER A 135 3.17 0.38 -4.03
CA SER A 135 1.73 0.22 -3.80
C SER A 135 1.20 -1.05 -4.48
N SER A 136 0.06 -1.58 -4.01
CA SER A 136 -0.67 -2.60 -4.75
C SER A 136 -1.31 -1.98 -5.99
N GLY A 137 -1.44 -2.75 -7.07
CA GLY A 137 -2.04 -2.28 -8.33
C GLY A 137 -1.42 -2.92 -9.57
N ALA A 138 -1.77 -2.38 -10.74
CA ALA A 138 -1.25 -2.79 -12.04
C ALA A 138 -0.11 -1.86 -12.51
N TYR A 139 0.97 -2.46 -13.00
CA TYR A 139 2.18 -1.77 -13.46
C TYR A 139 2.55 -2.22 -14.86
N PHE A 140 3.00 -1.30 -15.69
CA PHE A 140 3.42 -1.57 -17.06
C PHE A 140 4.84 -1.08 -17.29
N SER A 141 5.65 -1.93 -17.89
CA SER A 141 7.05 -1.63 -18.20
C SER A 141 7.43 -2.23 -19.54
N GLY A 142 8.49 -1.71 -20.16
CA GLY A 142 8.99 -2.16 -21.45
C GLY A 142 10.49 -2.33 -21.42
N GLU A 143 10.98 -3.38 -22.07
CA GLU A 143 12.40 -3.67 -22.23
C GLU A 143 12.70 -3.86 -23.72
N LEU A 144 13.78 -3.27 -24.21
CA LEU A 144 14.23 -3.47 -25.59
C LEU A 144 14.76 -4.91 -25.72
N ASP A 145 14.14 -5.71 -26.58
CA ASP A 145 14.66 -7.02 -26.94
C ASP A 145 15.78 -6.89 -27.98
N PRO A 146 17.04 -7.23 -27.66
CA PRO A 146 18.16 -7.03 -28.57
C PRO A 146 18.05 -7.85 -29.86
N SER A 147 17.33 -8.99 -29.82
CA SER A 147 17.22 -9.89 -30.96
C SER A 147 16.22 -9.40 -32.00
N SER A 148 15.06 -8.90 -31.57
CA SER A 148 14.03 -8.38 -32.47
C SER A 148 14.11 -6.88 -32.71
N GLY A 149 14.85 -6.14 -31.87
CA GLY A 149 14.88 -4.67 -31.87
C GLY A 149 13.58 -4.03 -31.41
N ARG A 150 12.58 -4.81 -30.97
CA ARG A 150 11.29 -4.34 -30.49
C ARG A 150 11.32 -4.12 -28.98
N VAL A 151 10.57 -3.14 -28.50
CA VAL A 151 10.30 -3.02 -27.06
C VAL A 151 9.23 -4.03 -26.70
N LEU A 152 9.55 -4.99 -25.84
CA LEU A 152 8.61 -5.97 -25.33
C LEU A 152 8.06 -5.47 -24.00
N TYR A 153 6.74 -5.27 -23.97
CA TYR A 153 6.04 -4.81 -22.78
C TYR A 153 5.62 -5.96 -21.88
N LYS A 154 5.54 -5.66 -20.58
CA LYS A 154 5.02 -6.52 -19.53
C LYS A 154 4.06 -5.76 -18.61
N ALA A 155 3.05 -6.45 -18.12
CA ALA A 155 2.12 -5.99 -17.11
C ALA A 155 2.31 -6.80 -15.82
N GLU A 156 2.37 -6.16 -14.66
CA GLU A 156 2.50 -6.78 -13.34
C GLU A 156 1.32 -6.33 -12.46
N ILE A 157 0.50 -7.27 -12.00
CA ILE A 157 -0.58 -7.03 -11.04
C ILE A 157 -0.08 -7.49 -9.66
N ARG A 158 0.09 -6.52 -8.77
CA ARG A 158 0.60 -6.73 -7.41
C ARG A 158 -0.54 -6.59 -6.40
N PRO A 159 -0.89 -7.66 -5.66
CA PRO A 159 -1.79 -7.52 -4.54
C PRO A 159 -1.10 -6.92 -3.31
N LEU A 160 -1.91 -6.52 -2.33
CA LEU A 160 -1.43 -6.21 -0.98
C LEU A 160 -1.00 -7.52 -0.28
N HIS A 161 -1.80 -8.57 -0.44
CA HIS A 161 -1.52 -9.92 0.05
C HIS A 161 -1.89 -10.96 -1.02
N GLY A 162 -1.06 -11.99 -1.18
CA GLY A 162 -1.32 -13.08 -2.13
C GLY A 162 -0.34 -13.12 -3.29
N SER A 163 -0.73 -13.84 -4.34
CA SER A 163 0.15 -14.18 -5.46
C SER A 163 0.27 -13.07 -6.50
N TRP A 164 1.47 -12.89 -7.06
CA TRP A 164 1.66 -11.90 -8.13
C TRP A 164 1.28 -12.51 -9.47
N LEU A 165 0.68 -11.69 -10.34
CA LEU A 165 0.31 -12.08 -11.70
C LEU A 165 1.01 -11.16 -12.69
N GLU A 166 1.80 -11.75 -13.58
CA GLU A 166 2.55 -11.05 -14.63
C GLU A 166 2.02 -11.49 -15.99
N PHE A 167 1.86 -10.54 -16.93
CA PHE A 167 1.66 -10.81 -18.34
C PHE A 167 2.84 -10.24 -19.13
N GLU A 168 3.39 -11.01 -20.06
CA GLU A 168 4.52 -10.58 -20.88
C GLU A 168 4.29 -10.93 -22.34
N VAL A 169 4.60 -9.99 -23.22
CA VAL A 169 4.60 -10.20 -24.66
C VAL A 169 5.97 -10.68 -25.08
N THR A 170 6.01 -11.72 -25.91
CA THR A 170 7.27 -12.28 -26.44
C THR A 170 7.48 -11.90 -27.89
N ARG A 171 8.71 -12.08 -28.38
CA ARG A 171 9.09 -11.81 -29.79
C ARG A 171 8.23 -12.52 -30.85
N GLY A 172 7.60 -13.65 -30.49
CA GLY A 172 6.72 -14.41 -31.39
C GLY A 172 5.25 -13.95 -31.34
N ASP A 173 4.99 -12.75 -30.83
CA ASP A 173 3.66 -12.16 -30.63
C ASP A 173 2.73 -12.99 -29.72
N LEU A 174 3.33 -13.81 -28.86
CA LEU A 174 2.59 -14.59 -27.86
C LEU A 174 2.55 -13.84 -26.54
N ILE A 175 1.38 -13.81 -25.90
CA ILE A 175 1.20 -13.31 -24.54
C ILE A 175 1.23 -14.48 -23.57
N TYR A 176 2.15 -14.42 -22.61
CA TYR A 176 2.26 -15.39 -21.52
C TYR A 176 1.81 -14.77 -20.20
N ALA A 177 1.15 -15.56 -19.38
CA ALA A 177 0.91 -15.27 -17.98
C ALA A 177 1.91 -16.03 -17.09
N ARG A 178 2.34 -15.40 -16.00
CA ARG A 178 3.21 -15.99 -14.99
C ARG A 178 2.68 -15.66 -13.61
N ILE A 179 2.54 -16.69 -12.77
CA ILE A 179 2.06 -16.58 -11.39
C ILE A 179 3.25 -16.81 -10.45
N ASP A 180 3.48 -15.92 -9.48
CA ASP A 180 4.56 -16.01 -8.47
C ASP A 180 5.94 -16.35 -9.04
N ARG A 181 6.26 -15.78 -10.21
CA ARG A 181 7.53 -16.03 -10.92
C ARG A 181 7.79 -17.50 -11.27
N ARG A 182 6.74 -18.34 -11.34
CA ARG A 182 6.84 -19.76 -11.72
C ARG A 182 6.85 -19.94 -13.24
N ARG A 183 6.57 -21.17 -13.71
CA ARG A 183 6.54 -21.50 -15.14
C ARG A 183 5.44 -20.72 -15.86
N LYS A 184 5.73 -20.28 -17.09
CA LYS A 184 4.78 -19.52 -17.93
C LYS A 184 3.63 -20.42 -18.42
N VAL A 185 2.44 -19.86 -18.47
CA VAL A 185 1.27 -20.39 -19.21
C VAL A 185 0.86 -19.37 -20.28
N LEU A 186 0.16 -19.79 -21.33
CA LEU A 186 -0.40 -18.83 -22.29
C LEU A 186 -1.46 -17.96 -21.60
N ALA A 187 -1.56 -16.69 -21.97
CA ALA A 187 -2.55 -15.79 -21.36
C ALA A 187 -3.99 -16.24 -21.63
N THR A 188 -4.24 -16.89 -22.77
CA THR A 188 -5.55 -17.47 -23.12
C THR A 188 -5.96 -18.60 -22.18
N VAL A 189 -5.01 -19.45 -21.75
CA VAL A 189 -5.25 -20.48 -20.72
C VAL A 189 -5.68 -19.81 -19.41
N PHE A 190 -5.01 -18.74 -19.00
CA PHE A 190 -5.38 -18.01 -17.79
C PHE A 190 -6.76 -17.34 -17.92
N LEU A 191 -7.07 -16.76 -19.09
CA LEU A 191 -8.36 -16.16 -19.40
C LEU A 191 -9.51 -17.17 -19.32
N ARG A 192 -9.32 -18.40 -19.82
CA ARG A 192 -10.30 -19.48 -19.64
C ARG A 192 -10.49 -19.83 -18.17
N ALA A 193 -9.39 -20.01 -17.43
CA ALA A 193 -9.42 -20.36 -16.01
C ALA A 193 -10.23 -19.34 -15.17
N ILE A 194 -10.11 -18.04 -15.47
CA ILE A 194 -10.83 -16.97 -14.78
C ILE A 194 -12.26 -16.73 -15.31
N GLY A 195 -12.71 -17.41 -16.37
CA GLY A 195 -14.09 -17.36 -16.87
C GLY A 195 -14.33 -16.57 -18.17
N VAL A 196 -13.32 -16.48 -19.05
CA VAL A 196 -13.48 -16.11 -20.46
C VAL A 196 -13.25 -17.35 -21.31
N GLU A 197 -14.28 -18.19 -21.42
CA GLU A 197 -14.09 -19.60 -21.73
C GLU A 197 -13.98 -19.90 -23.23
N SER A 198 -14.73 -19.21 -24.09
CA SER A 198 -14.74 -19.52 -25.53
C SER A 198 -13.71 -18.71 -26.32
N ASP A 199 -13.17 -19.30 -27.39
CA ASP A 199 -12.23 -18.63 -28.31
C ASP A 199 -12.85 -17.34 -28.87
N GLN A 200 -14.16 -17.38 -29.14
CA GLN A 200 -14.91 -16.24 -29.64
C GLN A 200 -15.02 -15.11 -28.61
N ASP A 201 -15.30 -15.43 -27.34
CA ASP A 201 -15.38 -14.43 -26.26
C ASP A 201 -14.01 -13.79 -26.01
N ILE A 202 -12.95 -14.59 -26.02
CA ILE A 202 -11.58 -14.11 -25.92
C ILE A 202 -11.30 -13.15 -27.09
N ALA A 203 -11.52 -13.58 -28.34
CA ALA A 203 -11.27 -12.73 -29.51
C ALA A 203 -12.08 -11.42 -29.47
N ASN A 204 -13.37 -11.50 -29.10
CA ASN A 204 -14.25 -10.34 -28.99
C ASN A 204 -13.74 -9.34 -27.93
N ALA A 205 -13.27 -9.83 -26.78
CA ALA A 205 -12.80 -9.00 -25.66
C ALA A 205 -11.58 -8.13 -26.01
N PHE A 206 -10.79 -8.52 -27.02
CA PHE A 206 -9.56 -7.82 -27.43
C PHE A 206 -9.64 -7.20 -28.83
N SER A 207 -10.71 -7.44 -29.59
CA SER A 207 -10.91 -6.95 -30.96
C SER A 207 -10.76 -5.43 -31.13
N ALA A 208 -11.03 -4.65 -30.07
CA ALA A 208 -10.89 -3.20 -30.08
C ALA A 208 -9.42 -2.73 -30.14
N MET A 209 -8.50 -3.48 -29.52
CA MET A 209 -7.10 -3.09 -29.34
C MET A 209 -6.14 -3.91 -30.21
N ASP A 210 -6.42 -5.19 -30.48
CA ASP A 210 -5.61 -6.07 -31.33
C ASP A 210 -5.93 -5.86 -32.82
N LYS A 211 -5.73 -4.62 -33.31
CA LYS A 211 -6.05 -4.19 -34.68
C LYS A 211 -4.85 -4.16 -35.62
N ASN A 212 -3.66 -4.44 -35.11
CA ASN A 212 -2.45 -4.37 -35.91
C ASN A 212 -2.45 -5.50 -36.95
N ALA A 213 -2.28 -5.14 -38.23
CA ALA A 213 -2.29 -6.11 -39.31
C ALA A 213 -1.06 -7.04 -39.26
N ASP A 214 0.08 -6.51 -38.80
CA ASP A 214 1.36 -7.20 -38.77
C ASP A 214 1.56 -8.03 -37.50
N HIS A 215 0.92 -7.62 -36.40
CA HIS A 215 1.05 -8.28 -35.09
C HIS A 215 -0.32 -8.59 -34.49
N LYS A 216 -0.75 -9.84 -34.61
CA LYS A 216 -2.03 -10.34 -34.04
C LYS A 216 -1.79 -11.15 -32.79
N TYR A 217 -1.75 -10.48 -31.64
CA TYR A 217 -1.29 -11.08 -30.39
C TYR A 217 -2.22 -12.17 -29.87
N ILE A 218 -3.53 -11.92 -29.88
CA ILE A 218 -4.52 -12.86 -29.34
C ILE A 218 -4.72 -14.04 -30.28
N ALA A 219 -4.78 -13.80 -31.59
CA ALA A 219 -4.92 -14.87 -32.57
C ALA A 219 -3.72 -15.82 -32.55
N ALA A 220 -2.49 -15.29 -32.48
CA ALA A 220 -1.27 -16.10 -32.36
C ALA A 220 -1.26 -16.90 -31.04
N THR A 221 -1.69 -16.28 -29.93
CA THR A 221 -1.75 -16.95 -28.63
C THR A 221 -2.80 -18.06 -28.61
N LEU A 222 -4.01 -17.84 -29.18
CA LEU A 222 -5.07 -18.83 -29.31
C LEU A 222 -4.67 -20.00 -30.21
N ALA A 223 -3.95 -19.75 -31.31
CA ALA A 223 -3.48 -20.81 -32.21
C ALA A 223 -2.51 -21.79 -31.53
N LYS A 224 -1.73 -21.31 -30.55
CA LYS A 224 -0.81 -22.13 -29.75
C LYS A 224 -1.45 -22.74 -28.50
N ASP A 225 -2.65 -22.28 -28.14
CA ASP A 225 -3.37 -22.77 -26.98
C ASP A 225 -3.95 -24.16 -27.23
N SER A 226 -3.45 -25.15 -26.50
CA SER A 226 -3.92 -26.53 -26.56
C SER A 226 -5.22 -26.76 -25.78
N THR A 227 -5.63 -25.81 -24.92
CA THR A 227 -6.83 -25.93 -24.07
C THR A 227 -8.06 -25.35 -24.75
N LYS A 228 -9.20 -26.02 -24.60
CA LYS A 228 -10.49 -25.57 -25.17
C LYS A 228 -11.56 -25.34 -24.11
N THR A 229 -11.46 -25.96 -22.95
CA THR A 229 -12.42 -25.76 -21.85
C THR A 229 -11.77 -25.12 -20.62
N ARG A 230 -12.59 -24.63 -19.69
CA ARG A 230 -12.13 -24.06 -18.42
C ARG A 230 -11.44 -25.10 -17.55
N GLU A 231 -11.91 -26.33 -17.53
CA GLU A 231 -11.35 -27.44 -16.76
C GLU A 231 -9.94 -27.80 -17.23
N GLU A 232 -9.73 -27.92 -18.54
CA GLU A 232 -8.41 -28.16 -19.12
C GLU A 232 -7.43 -27.03 -18.80
N ALA A 233 -7.92 -25.79 -18.85
CA ALA A 233 -7.12 -24.62 -18.52
C ALA A 233 -6.71 -24.59 -17.04
N LEU A 234 -7.63 -24.89 -16.11
CA LEU A 234 -7.33 -25.02 -14.69
C LEU A 234 -6.27 -26.10 -14.43
N ILE A 235 -6.38 -27.25 -15.11
CA ILE A 235 -5.41 -28.35 -14.99
C ILE A 235 -4.03 -27.92 -15.52
N GLU A 236 -3.95 -27.21 -16.64
CA GLU A 236 -2.67 -26.75 -17.19
C GLU A 236 -2.00 -25.72 -16.26
N VAL A 237 -2.78 -24.78 -15.70
CA VAL A 237 -2.28 -23.85 -14.67
C VAL A 237 -1.77 -24.62 -13.45
N TYR A 238 -2.54 -25.60 -12.95
CA TYR A 238 -2.14 -26.42 -11.81
C TYR A 238 -0.83 -27.17 -12.08
N ARG A 239 -0.70 -27.80 -13.25
CA ARG A 239 0.51 -28.54 -13.67
C ARG A 239 1.75 -27.66 -13.70
N LYS A 240 1.63 -26.40 -14.13
CA LYS A 240 2.77 -25.45 -14.11
C LYS A 240 3.10 -24.97 -12.70
N MET A 241 2.09 -24.78 -11.86
CA MET A 241 2.27 -24.33 -10.48
C MET A 241 2.86 -25.43 -9.60
N ARG A 242 2.37 -26.66 -9.70
CA ARG A 242 2.76 -27.81 -8.87
C ARG A 242 3.22 -28.99 -9.75
N PRO A 243 4.43 -28.92 -10.32
CA PRO A 243 4.94 -30.01 -11.14
C PRO A 243 5.16 -31.26 -10.29
N GLY A 244 4.52 -32.38 -10.66
CA GLY A 244 4.67 -33.67 -10.00
C GLY A 244 3.52 -34.08 -9.08
N GLU A 245 2.58 -33.19 -8.78
CA GLU A 245 1.34 -33.56 -8.09
C GLU A 245 0.29 -34.12 -9.07
N PRO A 246 -0.57 -35.06 -8.64
CA PRO A 246 -1.67 -35.56 -9.46
C PRO A 246 -2.59 -34.41 -9.90
N THR A 247 -2.89 -34.33 -11.19
CA THR A 247 -3.76 -33.31 -11.76
C THR A 247 -5.23 -33.73 -11.62
N VAL A 248 -5.79 -33.46 -10.44
CA VAL A 248 -7.23 -33.61 -10.18
C VAL A 248 -7.91 -32.25 -10.36
N LEU A 249 -9.03 -32.21 -11.08
CA LEU A 249 -9.75 -30.97 -11.40
C LEU A 249 -10.16 -30.19 -10.14
N GLU A 250 -10.70 -30.89 -9.14
CA GLU A 250 -11.13 -30.27 -7.87
C GLU A 250 -9.98 -29.56 -7.14
N ASN A 251 -8.80 -30.18 -7.11
CA ASN A 251 -7.59 -29.57 -6.54
C ASN A 251 -7.14 -28.35 -7.35
N ALA A 252 -7.27 -28.41 -8.68
CA ALA A 252 -6.92 -27.31 -9.57
C ALA A 252 -7.84 -26.10 -9.38
N GLU A 253 -9.15 -26.34 -9.29
CA GLU A 253 -10.14 -25.30 -9.03
C GLU A 253 -9.93 -24.67 -7.65
N THR A 254 -9.78 -25.49 -6.61
CA THR A 254 -9.53 -25.02 -5.23
C THR A 254 -8.26 -24.17 -5.16
N LEU A 255 -7.17 -24.62 -5.80
CA LEU A 255 -5.92 -23.86 -5.85
C LEU A 255 -6.14 -22.51 -6.54
N PHE A 256 -6.78 -22.50 -7.72
CA PHE A 256 -7.00 -21.26 -8.47
C PHE A 256 -7.86 -20.27 -7.69
N GLN A 257 -8.93 -20.75 -7.05
CA GLN A 257 -9.78 -19.92 -6.21
C GLN A 257 -8.99 -19.33 -5.03
N THR A 258 -8.20 -20.16 -4.35
CA THR A 258 -7.35 -19.72 -3.23
C THR A 258 -6.32 -18.66 -3.67
N LEU A 259 -5.80 -18.75 -4.89
CA LEU A 259 -4.76 -17.84 -5.38
C LEU A 259 -5.28 -16.46 -5.75
N PHE A 260 -6.52 -16.32 -6.23
CA PHE A 260 -7.00 -15.06 -6.84
C PHE A 260 -8.39 -14.59 -6.39
N THR A 261 -9.27 -15.49 -5.94
CA THR A 261 -10.67 -15.17 -5.64
C THR A 261 -11.04 -15.29 -4.16
N ASP A 262 -10.22 -15.97 -3.36
CA ASP A 262 -10.41 -16.06 -1.91
C ASP A 262 -9.87 -14.81 -1.20
N GLY A 263 -10.78 -13.97 -0.71
CA GLY A 263 -10.44 -12.73 0.02
C GLY A 263 -9.61 -12.93 1.30
N ARG A 264 -9.56 -14.15 1.86
CA ARG A 264 -8.69 -14.46 3.02
C ARG A 264 -7.22 -14.61 2.63
N ARG A 265 -6.95 -14.98 1.38
CA ARG A 265 -5.61 -15.34 0.87
C ARG A 265 -5.08 -14.34 -0.15
N TYR A 266 -5.98 -13.74 -0.91
CA TYR A 266 -5.70 -12.74 -1.92
C TYR A 266 -6.47 -11.45 -1.62
N ASP A 267 -5.74 -10.35 -1.54
CA ASP A 267 -6.31 -9.05 -1.21
C ASP A 267 -5.52 -7.94 -1.92
N LEU A 268 -6.19 -7.17 -2.76
CA LEU A 268 -5.68 -5.94 -3.38
C LEU A 268 -5.68 -4.78 -2.38
N GLY A 269 -6.57 -4.85 -1.39
CA GLY A 269 -6.90 -3.77 -0.46
C GLY A 269 -7.61 -2.59 -1.12
N LYS A 270 -8.08 -1.67 -0.29
CA LYS A 270 -8.71 -0.40 -0.70
C LYS A 270 -7.84 0.37 -1.71
N VAL A 271 -6.52 0.41 -1.47
CA VAL A 271 -5.54 1.11 -2.31
C VAL A 271 -5.36 0.43 -3.68
N GLY A 272 -5.21 -0.90 -3.69
CA GLY A 272 -4.95 -1.63 -4.92
C GLY A 272 -6.14 -1.59 -5.87
N ARG A 273 -7.35 -1.73 -5.34
CA ARG A 273 -8.59 -1.59 -6.12
C ARG A 273 -8.76 -0.19 -6.70
N PHE A 274 -8.56 0.85 -5.89
CA PHE A 274 -8.57 2.24 -6.37
C PHE A 274 -7.56 2.47 -7.50
N LYS A 275 -6.33 1.98 -7.33
CA LYS A 275 -5.27 2.16 -8.32
C LYS A 275 -5.53 1.40 -9.62
N ILE A 276 -6.01 0.16 -9.54
CA ILE A 276 -6.39 -0.63 -10.73
C ILE A 276 -7.50 0.06 -11.50
N ASN A 277 -8.52 0.55 -10.80
CA ASN A 277 -9.62 1.28 -11.42
C ASN A 277 -9.11 2.52 -12.18
N LYS A 278 -8.29 3.36 -11.53
CA LYS A 278 -7.69 4.56 -12.15
C LYS A 278 -6.78 4.21 -13.32
N ARG A 279 -5.94 3.17 -13.19
CA ARG A 279 -4.92 2.80 -14.18
C ARG A 279 -5.49 2.12 -15.41
N LEU A 280 -6.44 1.21 -15.22
CA LEU A 280 -7.03 0.41 -16.30
C LEU A 280 -8.33 1.02 -16.86
N GLY A 281 -8.83 2.11 -16.26
CA GLY A 281 -10.10 2.72 -16.64
C GLY A 281 -11.31 1.85 -16.29
N VAL A 282 -11.18 0.99 -15.28
CA VAL A 282 -12.24 0.10 -14.79
C VAL A 282 -13.03 0.81 -13.69
N ASN A 283 -14.36 0.71 -13.71
CA ASN A 283 -15.22 1.36 -12.71
C ASN A 283 -15.94 0.32 -11.84
N LEU A 284 -15.16 -0.43 -11.05
CA LEU A 284 -15.69 -1.37 -10.06
C LEU A 284 -15.83 -0.68 -8.69
N PRO A 285 -16.85 -1.00 -7.89
CA PRO A 285 -16.97 -0.46 -6.54
C PRO A 285 -15.76 -0.85 -5.70
N ASN A 286 -15.33 -0.01 -4.77
CA ASN A 286 -14.17 -0.26 -3.91
C ASN A 286 -14.58 -0.90 -2.59
N ASP A 287 -15.12 -2.12 -2.67
CA ASP A 287 -15.64 -2.88 -1.54
C ASP A 287 -14.86 -4.18 -1.34
N LYS A 288 -14.98 -4.81 -0.16
CA LYS A 288 -14.29 -6.06 0.15
C LYS A 288 -14.57 -7.19 -0.84
N SER A 289 -15.75 -7.22 -1.45
CA SER A 289 -16.11 -8.21 -2.48
C SER A 289 -15.31 -8.07 -3.77
N THR A 290 -14.82 -6.86 -4.06
CA THR A 290 -14.02 -6.56 -5.25
C THR A 290 -12.54 -6.40 -4.92
N TRP A 291 -12.11 -6.52 -3.66
CA TRP A 291 -10.68 -6.52 -3.33
C TRP A 291 -9.93 -7.78 -3.79
N VAL A 292 -10.61 -8.71 -4.45
CA VAL A 292 -10.02 -9.85 -5.14
C VAL A 292 -9.82 -9.56 -6.62
N LEU A 293 -9.02 -10.38 -7.31
CA LEU A 293 -8.79 -10.21 -8.74
C LEU A 293 -10.05 -10.60 -9.54
N THR A 294 -10.53 -9.71 -10.40
CA THR A 294 -11.72 -9.98 -11.22
C THR A 294 -11.35 -10.27 -12.68
N LYS A 295 -12.27 -10.92 -13.40
CA LYS A 295 -12.19 -11.10 -14.85
C LYS A 295 -11.97 -9.77 -15.59
N GLN A 296 -12.67 -8.71 -15.18
CA GLN A 296 -12.58 -7.40 -15.83
C GLN A 296 -11.17 -6.81 -15.70
N ASP A 297 -10.54 -6.96 -14.54
CA ASP A 297 -9.17 -6.48 -14.31
C ASP A 297 -8.17 -7.15 -15.24
N VAL A 298 -8.29 -8.47 -15.41
CA VAL A 298 -7.38 -9.26 -16.24
C VAL A 298 -7.55 -8.92 -17.72
N VAL A 299 -8.79 -8.82 -18.19
CA VAL A 299 -9.08 -8.41 -19.57
C VAL A 299 -8.58 -6.98 -19.82
N ALA A 300 -8.82 -6.05 -18.90
CA ALA A 300 -8.38 -4.67 -19.03
C ALA A 300 -6.84 -4.55 -18.99
N ALA A 301 -6.15 -5.33 -18.15
CA ALA A 301 -4.69 -5.34 -18.09
C ALA A 301 -4.07 -5.86 -19.39
N ILE A 302 -4.59 -6.94 -19.97
CA ILE A 302 -4.12 -7.46 -21.26
C ILE A 302 -4.46 -6.50 -22.39
N ASN A 303 -5.64 -5.87 -22.39
CA ASN A 303 -6.00 -4.84 -23.37
C ASN A 303 -5.03 -3.65 -23.33
N TYR A 304 -4.70 -3.17 -22.13
CA TYR A 304 -3.72 -2.09 -21.97
C TYR A 304 -2.32 -2.51 -22.45
N LEU A 305 -1.92 -3.76 -22.17
CA LEU A 305 -0.66 -4.32 -22.62
C LEU A 305 -0.56 -4.39 -24.16
N ILE A 306 -1.64 -4.78 -24.84
CA ILE A 306 -1.74 -4.78 -26.31
C ILE A 306 -1.74 -3.33 -26.83
N GLY A 307 -2.44 -2.41 -26.16
CA GLY A 307 -2.41 -0.99 -26.48
C GLY A 307 -0.99 -0.43 -26.48
N LEU A 308 -0.20 -0.75 -25.45
CA LEU A 308 1.21 -0.34 -25.35
C LEU A 308 2.05 -0.87 -26.51
N GLN A 309 1.83 -2.13 -26.92
CA GLN A 309 2.50 -2.69 -28.09
C GLN A 309 2.16 -1.95 -29.38
N ASN A 310 0.95 -1.38 -29.47
CA ASN A 310 0.50 -0.56 -30.58
C ASN A 310 0.86 0.93 -30.42
N GLY A 311 1.69 1.29 -29.44
CA GLY A 311 2.13 2.66 -29.19
C GLY A 311 1.11 3.54 -28.46
N VAL A 312 0.02 2.96 -27.94
CA VAL A 312 -1.04 3.68 -27.21
C VAL A 312 -0.92 3.38 -25.72
N GLY A 313 -0.60 4.40 -24.93
CA GLY A 313 -0.52 4.31 -23.47
C GLY A 313 0.73 4.96 -22.90
N LYS A 314 0.93 4.82 -21.59
CA LYS A 314 2.12 5.32 -20.88
C LYS A 314 2.73 4.20 -20.05
N LEU A 315 4.05 4.20 -19.89
CA LEU A 315 4.74 3.28 -18.98
C LEU A 315 4.71 3.80 -17.53
N ASP A 316 4.84 2.90 -16.57
CA ASP A 316 4.92 3.25 -15.15
C ASP A 316 6.37 3.45 -14.72
N ASP A 317 6.65 4.60 -14.12
CA ASP A 317 7.88 4.81 -13.35
C ASP A 317 7.70 4.23 -11.94
N ILE A 318 8.38 3.13 -11.66
CA ILE A 318 8.34 2.41 -10.37
C ILE A 318 8.89 3.24 -9.19
N ASP A 319 9.64 4.30 -9.46
CA ASP A 319 10.25 5.18 -8.46
C ASP A 319 9.43 6.46 -8.23
N HIS A 320 8.42 6.72 -9.07
CA HIS A 320 7.46 7.80 -8.89
C HIS A 320 6.60 7.61 -7.62
N LEU A 321 6.30 8.69 -6.90
CA LEU A 321 5.52 8.63 -5.65
C LEU A 321 4.04 8.27 -5.83
N SER A 322 3.48 8.33 -7.03
CA SER A 322 2.16 7.74 -7.31
C SER A 322 2.18 6.20 -7.29
N ASN A 323 3.38 5.63 -7.46
CA ASN A 323 3.60 4.19 -7.46
C ASN A 323 4.13 3.67 -6.12
N ARG A 324 4.46 4.57 -5.19
CA ARG A 324 4.99 4.25 -3.88
C ARG A 324 4.14 4.85 -2.78
N ARG A 325 3.75 4.02 -1.82
CA ARG A 325 2.97 4.46 -0.65
C ARG A 325 3.81 4.47 0.61
N LEU A 326 3.50 5.38 1.50
CA LEU A 326 4.05 5.47 2.84
C LEU A 326 3.20 4.64 3.81
N ARG A 327 3.77 3.56 4.34
CA ARG A 327 3.24 2.79 5.45
C ARG A 327 3.66 3.44 6.75
N ARG A 328 2.67 3.89 7.51
CA ARG A 328 2.83 4.55 8.81
C ARG A 328 2.80 3.52 9.94
N VAL A 329 3.14 3.94 11.16
CA VAL A 329 3.29 3.05 12.33
C VAL A 329 2.10 2.11 12.56
N GLY A 330 0.87 2.59 12.44
CA GLY A 330 -0.33 1.79 12.66
C GLY A 330 -0.47 0.66 11.65
N GLU A 331 -0.26 0.94 10.37
CA GLU A 331 -0.29 -0.08 9.30
C GLU A 331 0.87 -1.08 9.45
N LEU A 332 2.05 -0.59 9.82
CA LEU A 332 3.23 -1.44 10.03
C LEU A 332 3.00 -2.43 11.17
N VAL A 333 2.46 -1.96 12.31
CA VAL A 333 2.14 -2.82 13.45
C VAL A 333 0.99 -3.77 13.10
N ALA A 334 -0.06 -3.30 12.44
CA ALA A 334 -1.19 -4.13 12.00
C ALA A 334 -0.72 -5.31 11.15
N VAL A 335 0.02 -5.04 10.07
CA VAL A 335 0.37 -6.07 9.08
C VAL A 335 1.56 -6.90 9.52
N ASN A 336 2.64 -6.27 10.01
CA ASN A 336 3.90 -6.99 10.23
C ASN A 336 3.95 -7.68 11.60
N ALA A 337 3.09 -7.30 12.55
CA ALA A 337 3.11 -7.83 13.91
C ALA A 337 1.76 -8.43 14.33
N PHE A 338 0.70 -7.63 14.28
CA PHE A 338 -0.61 -8.01 14.80
C PHE A 338 -1.24 -9.14 13.98
N ARG A 339 -1.34 -8.98 12.65
CA ARG A 339 -1.85 -9.99 11.70
C ARG A 339 -1.06 -11.30 11.79
N VAL A 340 0.27 -11.21 11.77
CA VAL A 340 1.16 -12.39 11.88
C VAL A 340 0.90 -13.12 13.19
N GLY A 341 0.72 -12.38 14.29
CA GLY A 341 0.33 -12.92 15.59
C GLY A 341 -1.05 -13.59 15.57
N LEU A 342 -2.05 -12.97 14.93
CA LEU A 342 -3.40 -13.50 14.81
C LEU A 342 -3.45 -14.78 13.96
N LEU A 343 -2.71 -14.87 12.86
CA LEU A 343 -2.64 -16.09 12.04
C LEU A 343 -2.02 -17.27 12.82
N ARG A 344 -1.06 -17.01 13.70
CA ARG A 344 -0.51 -18.03 14.61
C ARG A 344 -1.52 -18.42 15.70
N LEU A 345 -2.25 -17.44 16.23
CA LEU A 345 -3.34 -17.67 17.19
C LEU A 345 -4.45 -18.51 16.57
N GLU A 346 -4.87 -18.19 15.34
CA GLU A 346 -5.86 -18.95 14.57
C GLU A 346 -5.49 -20.42 14.48
N ARG A 347 -4.27 -20.71 14.05
CA ARG A 347 -3.77 -22.08 13.95
C ARG A 347 -3.84 -22.81 15.30
N SER A 348 -3.39 -22.17 16.38
CA SER A 348 -3.43 -22.74 17.72
C SER A 348 -4.86 -23.00 18.20
N VAL A 349 -5.80 -22.10 17.90
CA VAL A 349 -7.21 -22.26 18.21
C VAL A 349 -7.81 -23.43 17.42
N LYS A 350 -7.52 -23.54 16.12
CA LYS A 350 -7.98 -24.65 15.26
C LYS A 350 -7.51 -26.02 15.77
N GLU A 351 -6.24 -26.12 16.15
CA GLU A 351 -5.65 -27.32 16.73
C GLU A 351 -6.36 -27.71 18.03
N LYS A 352 -6.53 -26.76 18.95
CA LYS A 352 -7.23 -27.03 20.23
C LYS A 352 -8.69 -27.43 20.04
N MET A 353 -9.44 -26.75 19.18
CA MET A 353 -10.84 -27.08 18.91
C MET A 353 -11.01 -28.50 18.37
N SER A 354 -10.04 -28.98 17.61
CA SER A 354 -10.08 -30.32 17.01
C SER A 354 -9.74 -31.43 18.01
N LEU A 355 -9.11 -31.09 19.14
CA LEU A 355 -8.79 -32.03 20.23
C LEU A 355 -9.91 -32.14 21.28
N ILE A 356 -10.87 -31.22 21.29
CA ILE A 356 -11.93 -31.17 22.29
C ILE A 356 -13.14 -31.98 21.83
N SER A 357 -13.69 -32.79 22.73
CA SER A 357 -14.87 -33.58 22.43
C SER A 357 -16.08 -32.67 22.18
N PRO A 358 -16.97 -32.98 21.23
CA PRO A 358 -18.21 -32.21 21.03
C PRO A 358 -19.14 -32.18 22.24
N ASP A 359 -18.98 -33.11 23.19
CA ASP A 359 -19.76 -33.20 24.43
C ASP A 359 -19.22 -32.31 25.55
N ASP A 360 -17.98 -31.83 25.41
CA ASP A 360 -17.37 -30.91 26.36
C ASP A 360 -18.00 -29.52 26.26
N LYS A 361 -17.89 -28.74 27.34
CA LYS A 361 -18.35 -27.34 27.42
C LYS A 361 -17.16 -26.39 27.62
N PRO A 362 -16.23 -26.29 26.65
CA PRO A 362 -15.09 -25.39 26.76
C PRO A 362 -15.56 -23.92 26.79
N LEU A 363 -14.82 -23.09 27.53
CA LEU A 363 -14.98 -21.64 27.49
C LEU A 363 -14.07 -21.04 26.40
N PRO A 364 -14.47 -19.93 25.74
CA PRO A 364 -13.62 -19.24 24.76
C PRO A 364 -12.21 -18.92 25.28
N ALA A 365 -12.08 -18.52 26.54
CA ALA A 365 -10.80 -18.21 27.16
C ALA A 365 -9.81 -19.40 27.20
N ASN A 366 -10.29 -20.65 27.21
CA ASN A 366 -9.43 -21.82 27.23
C ASN A 366 -8.82 -22.12 25.85
N LEU A 367 -9.55 -21.73 24.80
CA LEU A 367 -9.14 -21.92 23.41
C LEU A 367 -8.11 -20.86 22.99
N ILE A 368 -8.38 -19.60 23.32
CA ILE A 368 -7.57 -18.46 22.89
C ILE A 368 -6.26 -18.40 23.70
N ASN A 369 -5.15 -18.64 23.02
CA ASN A 369 -3.81 -18.41 23.58
C ASN A 369 -3.20 -17.13 22.98
N ALA A 370 -3.09 -16.08 23.80
CA ALA A 370 -2.54 -14.79 23.39
C ALA A 370 -1.01 -14.76 23.19
N ARG A 371 -0.27 -15.78 23.67
CA ARG A 371 1.20 -15.78 23.65
C ARG A 371 1.81 -15.51 22.26
N PRO A 372 1.33 -16.11 21.14
CA PRO A 372 1.89 -15.86 19.81
C PRO A 372 1.72 -14.40 19.36
N LEU A 373 0.60 -13.77 19.72
CA LEU A 373 0.32 -12.37 19.40
C LEU A 373 1.25 -11.43 20.18
N ILE A 374 1.35 -11.63 21.49
CA ILE A 374 2.23 -10.85 22.37
C ILE A 374 3.69 -11.00 21.93
N ALA A 375 4.12 -12.21 21.57
CA ALA A 375 5.47 -12.46 21.08
C ALA A 375 5.75 -11.68 19.78
N SER A 376 4.81 -11.69 18.82
CA SER A 376 4.96 -10.97 17.55
C SER A 376 5.02 -9.45 17.74
N LEU A 377 4.21 -8.88 18.64
CA LEU A 377 4.27 -7.46 18.98
C LEU A 377 5.61 -7.09 19.64
N ASN A 378 6.05 -7.88 20.62
CA ASN A 378 7.34 -7.67 21.28
C ASN A 378 8.52 -7.77 20.32
N GLU A 379 8.49 -8.73 19.39
CA GLU A 379 9.50 -8.90 18.34
C GLU A 379 9.56 -7.67 17.43
N PHE A 380 8.40 -7.15 17.01
CA PHE A 380 8.32 -5.93 16.20
C PHE A 380 8.97 -4.74 16.91
N PHE A 381 8.53 -4.43 18.13
CA PHE A 381 9.01 -3.23 18.82
C PHE A 381 10.46 -3.34 19.29
N ARG A 382 10.97 -4.54 19.57
CA ARG A 382 12.33 -4.73 20.09
C ARG A 382 13.38 -4.84 18.99
N SER A 383 13.09 -5.62 17.95
CA SER A 383 14.10 -6.12 17.01
C SER A 383 13.85 -5.70 15.56
N ASN A 384 12.67 -5.19 15.21
CA ASN A 384 12.41 -4.78 13.83
C ASN A 384 13.26 -3.56 13.46
N GLN A 385 13.80 -3.56 12.24
CA GLN A 385 14.59 -2.46 11.70
C GLN A 385 13.86 -1.12 11.70
N LEU A 386 12.54 -1.13 11.58
CA LEU A 386 11.71 0.08 11.58
C LEU A 386 11.45 0.62 13.00
N SER A 387 11.63 -0.19 14.05
CA SER A 387 11.50 0.23 15.45
C SER A 387 12.88 0.61 16.01
N THR A 388 13.25 1.87 15.82
CA THR A 388 14.56 2.38 16.24
C THR A 388 14.52 2.99 17.63
N ILE A 389 15.66 2.97 18.31
CA ILE A 389 15.87 3.76 19.53
C ILE A 389 15.73 5.24 19.15
N LEU A 390 15.08 6.03 20.01
CA LEU A 390 14.92 7.45 19.79
C LEU A 390 16.29 8.15 19.80
N ASP A 391 16.46 9.14 18.92
CA ASP A 391 17.69 9.93 18.86
C ASP A 391 17.51 11.17 19.74
N ASP A 392 17.90 11.02 21.00
CA ASP A 392 17.71 12.03 22.06
C ASP A 392 18.88 13.02 22.15
N THR A 393 19.67 13.17 21.07
CA THR A 393 20.81 14.12 21.05
C THR A 393 20.33 15.56 21.28
N ASN A 394 19.19 15.93 20.68
CA ASN A 394 18.54 17.21 20.83
C ASN A 394 17.07 17.12 20.34
N PRO A 395 16.20 18.10 20.65
CA PRO A 395 14.80 18.04 20.26
C PRO A 395 14.55 17.96 18.74
N LEU A 396 15.46 18.48 17.91
CA LEU A 396 15.33 18.36 16.45
C LEU A 396 15.59 16.92 16.00
N SER A 397 16.59 16.25 16.57
CA SER A 397 16.85 14.83 16.31
C SER A 397 15.65 13.93 16.66
N GLU A 398 14.95 14.23 17.77
CA GLU A 398 13.73 13.51 18.16
C GLU A 398 12.64 13.65 17.08
N VAL A 399 12.37 14.89 16.66
CA VAL A 399 11.36 15.20 15.64
C VAL A 399 11.73 14.62 14.27
N ASP A 400 13.01 14.70 13.90
CA ASP A 400 13.55 14.11 12.67
C ASP A 400 13.28 12.61 12.61
N ASN A 401 13.46 11.89 13.74
CA ASN A 401 13.23 10.46 13.81
C ASN A 401 11.75 10.10 13.52
N LEU A 402 10.80 10.90 14.02
CA LEU A 402 9.36 10.70 13.79
C LEU A 402 8.95 10.90 12.32
N ARG A 403 9.66 11.77 11.59
CA ARG A 403 9.38 12.11 10.18
C ARG A 403 10.29 11.38 9.19
N ARG A 404 11.12 10.47 9.67
CA ARG A 404 12.01 9.65 8.85
C ARG A 404 11.19 8.69 7.98
N VAL A 405 11.66 8.48 6.76
CA VAL A 405 11.11 7.58 5.75
C VAL A 405 12.21 6.62 5.30
N SER A 406 11.90 5.32 5.25
CA SER A 406 12.84 4.30 4.84
C SER A 406 12.26 3.42 3.74
N VAL A 407 13.03 3.12 2.70
CA VAL A 407 12.67 2.08 1.71
C VAL A 407 12.99 0.66 2.20
N LEU A 408 13.71 0.55 3.32
CA LEU A 408 14.21 -0.71 3.88
C LEU A 408 13.16 -1.44 4.73
N GLY A 409 13.47 -2.67 5.13
CA GLY A 409 12.64 -3.49 6.00
C GLY A 409 11.69 -4.42 5.26
N THR A 410 10.88 -5.17 6.01
CA THR A 410 9.98 -6.19 5.48
C THR A 410 9.00 -5.60 4.46
N GLY A 411 8.91 -6.18 3.27
CA GLY A 411 8.07 -5.67 2.17
C GLY A 411 8.68 -4.49 1.38
N GLY A 412 9.80 -3.95 1.84
CA GLY A 412 10.60 -2.95 1.14
C GLY A 412 11.73 -3.57 0.34
N ILE A 413 12.87 -2.89 0.29
CA ILE A 413 14.06 -3.28 -0.47
C ILE A 413 15.20 -3.60 0.49
N ASN A 414 16.00 -4.62 0.19
CA ASN A 414 17.25 -4.86 0.92
C ASN A 414 18.34 -3.92 0.40
N ARG A 415 19.18 -3.40 1.29
CA ARG A 415 20.25 -2.44 0.96
C ARG A 415 21.13 -2.87 -0.22
N GLU A 416 21.48 -4.16 -0.28
CA GLU A 416 22.34 -4.74 -1.33
C GLU A 416 21.65 -4.89 -2.68
N ARG A 417 20.31 -4.89 -2.70
CA ARG A 417 19.48 -5.02 -3.91
C ARG A 417 18.92 -3.69 -4.39
N ALA A 418 19.28 -2.60 -3.71
CA ALA A 418 18.88 -1.26 -4.11
C ALA A 418 19.64 -0.87 -5.39
N SER A 419 18.90 -0.53 -6.46
CA SER A 419 19.46 0.02 -7.69
C SER A 419 20.06 1.42 -7.45
N PHE A 420 20.66 2.02 -8.47
CA PHE A 420 20.99 3.45 -8.42
C PHE A 420 19.72 4.31 -8.51
N SER A 421 18.75 3.92 -9.35
CA SER A 421 17.50 4.67 -9.56
C SER A 421 16.68 4.94 -8.29
N ILE A 422 16.66 3.98 -7.35
CA ILE A 422 15.96 4.13 -6.07
C ILE A 422 16.63 5.15 -5.15
N ARG A 423 17.93 5.37 -5.30
CA ARG A 423 18.71 6.31 -4.48
C ARG A 423 18.64 7.74 -5.03
N ASP A 424 18.35 7.86 -6.32
CA ASP A 424 18.25 9.15 -7.00
C ASP A 424 16.95 9.89 -6.61
N VAL A 425 17.00 11.22 -6.74
CA VAL A 425 15.86 12.09 -6.48
C VAL A 425 14.93 12.07 -7.68
N ASN A 426 13.71 11.60 -7.47
CA ASN A 426 12.65 11.63 -8.48
C ASN A 426 11.90 12.98 -8.44
N ALA A 427 11.48 13.50 -9.60
CA ALA A 427 10.76 14.78 -9.69
C ALA A 427 9.46 14.83 -8.85
N SER A 428 8.80 13.68 -8.65
CA SER A 428 7.59 13.57 -7.82
C SER A 428 7.82 13.81 -6.32
N GLN A 429 9.07 13.72 -5.86
CA GLN A 429 9.45 13.96 -4.46
C GLN A 429 9.31 15.43 -4.05
N TYR A 430 9.23 16.34 -5.02
CA TYR A 430 9.11 17.78 -4.77
C TYR A 430 7.93 18.10 -3.82
N GLY A 431 8.22 18.78 -2.72
CA GLY A 431 7.23 19.13 -1.70
C GLY A 431 6.74 17.98 -0.82
N ARG A 432 7.22 16.74 -1.05
CA ARG A 432 6.78 15.52 -0.35
C ARG A 432 7.89 14.89 0.49
N ILE A 433 9.05 14.71 -0.12
CA ILE A 433 10.26 14.16 0.52
C ILE A 433 11.36 15.21 0.36
N ASP A 434 12.13 15.45 1.42
CA ASP A 434 13.29 16.33 1.36
C ASP A 434 14.38 15.71 0.47
N PRO A 435 14.77 16.37 -0.64
CA PRO A 435 15.79 15.84 -1.56
C PRO A 435 17.23 16.00 -1.02
N VAL A 436 17.44 16.81 0.01
CA VAL A 436 18.77 17.11 0.56
C VAL A 436 19.05 16.25 1.78
N ARG A 437 18.07 16.11 2.67
CA ARG A 437 18.27 15.39 3.94
C ARG A 437 18.30 13.87 3.71
N SER A 438 19.49 13.31 3.71
CA SER A 438 19.74 11.87 3.70
C SER A 438 21.08 11.59 4.41
N PRO A 439 21.26 10.43 5.06
CA PRO A 439 22.59 10.01 5.51
C PRO A 439 23.56 9.90 4.32
N GLU A 440 24.80 10.35 4.48
CA GLU A 440 25.83 10.30 3.42
C GLU A 440 26.47 8.90 3.28
N GLY A 441 26.25 8.02 4.26
CA GLY A 441 26.78 6.66 4.26
C GLY A 441 26.05 5.70 3.30
N PRO A 442 26.14 4.38 3.53
CA PRO A 442 25.57 3.37 2.61
C PRO A 442 24.04 3.43 2.49
N ASN A 443 23.37 4.21 3.35
CA ASN A 443 21.92 4.42 3.35
C ASN A 443 21.49 5.66 2.56
N ILE A 444 22.40 6.32 1.83
CA ILE A 444 22.09 7.47 0.99
C ILE A 444 20.95 7.17 0.00
N GLY A 445 19.92 8.01 -0.01
CA GLY A 445 18.71 7.85 -0.83
C GLY A 445 17.75 6.74 -0.37
N LEU A 446 18.18 5.85 0.53
CA LEU A 446 17.33 4.77 1.09
C LEU A 446 16.61 5.22 2.36
N VAL A 447 17.19 6.17 3.08
CA VAL A 447 16.60 6.83 4.24
C VAL A 447 16.50 8.31 3.95
N THR A 448 15.28 8.80 3.88
CA THR A 448 14.94 10.19 3.58
C THR A 448 13.97 10.71 4.65
N TYR A 449 13.50 11.95 4.49
CA TYR A 449 12.63 12.61 5.46
C TYR A 449 11.46 13.27 4.77
N LEU A 450 10.30 13.30 5.42
CA LEU A 450 9.13 14.00 4.91
C LEU A 450 9.41 15.50 4.83
N ALA A 451 9.01 16.13 3.73
CA ALA A 451 9.02 17.58 3.61
C ALA A 451 8.11 18.20 4.68
N LEU A 452 8.36 19.46 5.02
CA LEU A 452 7.77 20.14 6.18
C LEU A 452 6.23 20.11 6.19
N TYR A 453 5.62 20.38 5.04
CA TYR A 453 4.16 20.45 4.88
C TYR A 453 3.55 19.23 4.19
N ALA A 454 4.34 18.17 4.00
CA ALA A 454 3.85 16.94 3.43
C ALA A 454 2.80 16.31 4.35
N LYS A 455 1.66 15.92 3.77
CA LYS A 455 0.61 15.13 4.42
C LYS A 455 0.50 13.76 3.77
N VAL A 456 -0.17 12.84 4.43
CA VAL A 456 -0.39 11.49 3.92
C VAL A 456 -1.89 11.28 3.86
N ASP A 457 -2.40 10.87 2.70
CA ASP A 457 -3.82 10.60 2.53
C ASP A 457 -4.24 9.26 3.16
N GLU A 458 -5.52 8.94 3.06
CA GLU A 458 -6.08 7.68 3.55
C GLU A 458 -5.54 6.42 2.84
N PHE A 459 -4.96 6.56 1.65
CA PHE A 459 -4.38 5.47 0.87
C PHE A 459 -2.86 5.30 1.11
N GLY A 460 -2.25 6.21 1.87
CA GLY A 460 -0.82 6.23 2.14
C GLY A 460 0.00 6.98 1.09
N PHE A 461 -0.61 7.72 0.16
CA PHE A 461 0.13 8.58 -0.77
C PHE A 461 0.47 9.91 -0.11
N ILE A 462 1.68 10.40 -0.40
CA ILE A 462 2.18 11.66 0.15
C ILE A 462 1.63 12.80 -0.71
N GLN A 463 1.06 13.80 -0.06
CA GLN A 463 0.50 14.99 -0.68
C GLN A 463 1.35 16.21 -0.36
N ALA A 464 1.40 17.14 -1.32
CA ALA A 464 2.02 18.45 -1.15
C ALA A 464 0.93 19.54 -1.27
N PRO A 465 1.02 20.62 -0.47
CA PRO A 465 0.06 21.72 -0.57
C PRO A 465 0.38 22.64 -1.75
N TYR A 466 -0.67 23.17 -2.35
CA TYR A 466 -0.62 24.16 -3.43
C TYR A 466 -1.74 25.19 -3.21
N ARG A 467 -1.51 26.42 -3.66
CA ARG A 467 -2.58 27.43 -3.77
C ARG A 467 -3.31 27.25 -5.09
N LYS A 468 -4.63 27.23 -5.02
CA LYS A 468 -5.47 27.17 -6.21
C LYS A 468 -5.44 28.50 -6.94
N VAL A 469 -5.55 28.44 -8.25
CA VAL A 469 -5.50 29.60 -9.12
C VAL A 469 -6.82 29.75 -9.88
N GLU A 470 -7.38 30.96 -9.87
CA GLU A 470 -8.60 31.32 -10.57
C GLU A 470 -8.29 32.11 -11.84
N LYS A 471 -8.98 31.76 -12.93
CA LYS A 471 -8.86 32.46 -14.21
C LYS A 471 -9.92 33.54 -14.31
N VAL A 472 -9.51 34.80 -14.36
CA VAL A 472 -10.38 35.97 -14.53
C VAL A 472 -10.07 36.61 -15.88
N GLY A 473 -10.78 36.16 -16.92
CA GLY A 473 -10.48 36.54 -18.30
C GLY A 473 -9.11 36.01 -18.75
N LYS A 474 -8.21 36.91 -19.18
CA LYS A 474 -6.82 36.60 -19.54
C LYS A 474 -5.84 36.71 -18.38
N LYS A 475 -6.31 37.16 -17.21
CA LYS A 475 -5.48 37.31 -16.01
C LYS A 475 -5.73 36.13 -15.07
N VAL A 476 -4.69 35.81 -14.33
CA VAL A 476 -4.65 34.63 -13.48
C VAL A 476 -4.40 35.08 -12.05
N ARG A 477 -5.32 34.73 -11.14
CA ARG A 477 -5.33 35.16 -9.76
C ARG A 477 -5.02 34.00 -8.83
N VAL A 478 -3.98 34.14 -8.01
CA VAL A 478 -3.64 33.20 -6.94
C VAL A 478 -4.61 33.42 -5.78
N THR A 479 -5.30 32.36 -5.37
CA THR A 479 -6.22 32.39 -4.23
C THR A 479 -5.52 31.99 -2.94
N ASP A 480 -6.19 32.26 -1.81
CA ASP A 480 -5.77 31.79 -0.48
C ASP A 480 -6.19 30.32 -0.20
N GLU A 481 -6.94 29.68 -1.10
CA GLU A 481 -7.39 28.29 -0.95
C GLU A 481 -6.20 27.33 -1.13
N ILE A 482 -5.87 26.58 -0.07
CA ILE A 482 -4.83 25.54 -0.12
C ILE A 482 -5.45 24.19 -0.41
N VAL A 483 -4.96 23.54 -1.46
CA VAL A 483 -5.35 22.20 -1.89
C VAL A 483 -4.13 21.29 -1.79
N TYR A 484 -4.33 20.09 -1.25
CA TYR A 484 -3.30 19.06 -1.19
C TYR A 484 -3.42 18.13 -2.40
N LEU A 485 -2.34 18.01 -3.17
CA LEU A 485 -2.29 17.17 -4.37
C LEU A 485 -1.37 15.98 -4.15
N THR A 486 -1.81 14.80 -4.58
CA THR A 486 -0.96 13.60 -4.71
C THR A 486 -0.04 13.73 -5.92
N ALA A 487 0.97 12.87 -6.02
CA ALA A 487 2.00 12.97 -7.05
C ALA A 487 1.47 12.75 -8.47
N ASP A 488 0.44 11.90 -8.63
CA ASP A 488 -0.24 11.68 -9.91
C ASP A 488 -1.12 12.87 -10.30
N ASP A 489 -1.94 13.38 -9.39
CA ASP A 489 -2.82 14.52 -9.67
C ASP A 489 -2.03 15.80 -9.96
N GLU A 490 -0.81 15.91 -9.42
CA GLU A 490 0.13 16.98 -9.72
C GLU A 490 0.73 16.89 -11.14
N GLU A 491 0.94 15.68 -11.65
CA GLU A 491 1.68 15.43 -12.89
C GLU A 491 0.95 16.00 -14.12
N ASP A 492 -0.38 15.92 -14.10
CA ASP A 492 -1.28 16.40 -15.15
C ASP A 492 -1.63 17.90 -15.02
N LYS A 493 -0.96 18.64 -14.14
CA LYS A 493 -1.25 20.05 -13.85
C LYS A 493 -0.08 20.98 -14.12
N TYR A 494 -0.38 22.19 -14.60
CA TYR A 494 0.62 23.24 -14.77
C TYR A 494 0.83 24.01 -13.46
N ILE A 495 2.00 23.83 -12.86
CA ILE A 495 2.33 24.43 -11.55
C ILE A 495 3.49 25.41 -11.69
N THR A 496 3.31 26.61 -11.13
CA THR A 496 4.40 27.61 -11.04
C THR A 496 4.91 27.75 -9.60
N HIS A 497 6.06 28.40 -9.41
CA HIS A 497 6.69 28.56 -8.10
C HIS A 497 6.31 29.89 -7.42
N SER A 498 6.49 29.94 -6.11
CA SER A 498 6.18 31.08 -5.23
C SER A 498 7.00 32.35 -5.46
N GLY A 499 8.02 32.29 -6.32
CA GLY A 499 8.91 33.40 -6.62
C GLY A 499 8.42 34.30 -7.76
N VAL A 500 7.37 33.90 -8.49
CA VAL A 500 6.77 34.69 -9.56
C VAL A 500 6.15 35.97 -9.00
N SER A 501 6.20 37.06 -9.78
CA SER A 501 5.68 38.36 -9.35
C SER A 501 4.15 38.36 -9.34
N VAL A 502 3.58 38.74 -8.19
CA VAL A 502 2.13 38.81 -7.96
C VAL A 502 1.80 40.21 -7.42
N ASP A 503 0.70 40.79 -7.90
CA ASP A 503 0.20 42.08 -7.40
C ASP A 503 -0.51 41.97 -6.04
N LYS A 504 -1.03 43.10 -5.53
CA LYS A 504 -1.70 43.14 -4.21
C LYS A 504 -3.02 42.35 -4.17
N ASP A 505 -3.65 42.15 -5.33
CA ASP A 505 -4.93 41.47 -5.46
C ASP A 505 -4.78 39.98 -5.79
N GLY A 506 -3.53 39.52 -5.97
CA GLY A 506 -3.18 38.13 -6.23
C GLY A 506 -2.96 37.81 -7.71
N PHE A 507 -2.93 38.79 -8.63
CA PHE A 507 -2.72 38.52 -10.05
C PHE A 507 -1.25 38.38 -10.42
N ILE A 508 -0.95 37.37 -11.23
CA ILE A 508 0.38 37.19 -11.83
C ILE A 508 0.63 38.33 -12.82
N THR A 509 1.74 39.07 -12.64
CA THR A 509 2.08 40.22 -13.48
C THR A 509 2.87 39.84 -14.73
N ASP A 510 3.61 38.73 -14.66
CA ASP A 510 4.47 38.25 -15.73
C ASP A 510 3.65 37.57 -16.84
N SER A 511 3.95 37.86 -18.10
CA SER A 511 3.24 37.25 -19.24
C SER A 511 3.65 35.80 -19.48
N ARG A 512 4.94 35.50 -19.25
CA ARG A 512 5.53 34.17 -19.30
C ARG A 512 6.08 33.82 -17.93
N VAL A 513 5.81 32.59 -17.50
CA VAL A 513 6.24 32.08 -16.21
C VAL A 513 6.86 30.70 -16.37
N PRO A 514 7.81 30.33 -15.50
CA PRO A 514 8.25 28.96 -15.38
C PRO A 514 7.09 28.08 -14.89
N LEU A 515 6.93 26.93 -15.53
CA LEU A 515 5.91 25.93 -15.26
C LEU A 515 6.59 24.57 -15.08
N ARG A 516 6.04 23.78 -14.17
CA ARG A 516 6.31 22.36 -14.06
C ARG A 516 5.09 21.58 -14.56
N TYR A 517 5.33 20.66 -15.48
CA TYR A 517 4.29 19.80 -16.07
C TYR A 517 4.92 18.45 -16.46
N MET A 518 4.29 17.33 -16.08
CA MET A 518 4.82 15.98 -16.30
C MET A 518 6.29 15.80 -15.89
N GLY A 519 6.65 16.35 -14.74
CA GLY A 519 8.02 16.31 -14.20
C GLY A 519 9.06 17.18 -14.94
N LYS A 520 8.66 17.90 -16.00
CA LYS A 520 9.55 18.76 -16.79
C LYS A 520 9.36 20.22 -16.44
N PHE A 521 10.45 20.98 -16.47
CA PHE A 521 10.42 22.44 -16.39
C PHE A 521 10.33 23.02 -17.79
N ILE A 522 9.32 23.86 -18.01
CA ILE A 522 9.08 24.59 -19.26
C ILE A 522 8.77 26.04 -18.94
N GLU A 523 8.88 26.92 -19.92
CA GLU A 523 8.43 28.30 -19.80
C GLU A 523 7.19 28.49 -20.70
N GLY A 524 6.11 29.00 -20.13
CA GLY A 524 4.82 29.11 -20.83
C GLY A 524 4.05 30.35 -20.43
N ALA A 525 2.90 30.57 -21.07
CA ALA A 525 2.03 31.69 -20.75
C ALA A 525 1.44 31.55 -19.33
N ALA A 526 1.30 32.66 -18.60
CA ALA A 526 0.71 32.68 -17.27
C ALA A 526 -0.72 32.11 -17.24
N GLU A 527 -1.46 32.23 -18.35
CA GLU A 527 -2.82 31.69 -18.54
C GLU A 527 -2.92 30.16 -18.36
N LEU A 528 -1.81 29.44 -18.53
CA LEU A 528 -1.76 27.99 -18.37
C LEU A 528 -1.71 27.56 -16.91
N VAL A 529 -1.29 28.43 -15.99
CA VAL A 529 -1.13 28.10 -14.56
C VAL A 529 -2.46 27.65 -13.97
N GLU A 530 -2.45 26.47 -13.35
CA GLU A 530 -3.59 25.92 -12.59
C GLU A 530 -3.35 25.94 -11.08
N TYR A 531 -2.09 25.79 -10.67
CA TYR A 531 -1.71 25.80 -9.26
C TYR A 531 -0.42 26.60 -9.04
N PHE A 532 -0.33 27.16 -7.85
CA PHE A 532 0.78 27.99 -7.41
C PHE A 532 1.41 27.35 -6.18
N LEU A 533 2.74 27.24 -6.14
CA LEU A 533 3.42 26.71 -4.95
C LEU A 533 3.08 27.57 -3.72
N TRP A 534 2.61 26.93 -2.65
CA TRP A 534 2.08 27.61 -1.47
C TRP A 534 3.08 28.56 -0.78
N SER A 535 4.38 28.21 -0.78
CA SER A 535 5.47 29.06 -0.30
C SER A 535 6.83 28.45 -0.67
N THR A 536 7.85 29.28 -0.83
CA THR A 536 9.24 28.83 -0.76
C THR A 536 9.60 28.81 0.72
N PRO A 537 10.09 27.69 1.29
CA PRO A 537 10.72 27.73 2.59
C PRO A 537 12.02 28.53 2.47
N SER A 538 11.93 29.86 2.45
CA SER A 538 13.05 30.70 2.84
C SER A 538 13.36 30.30 4.27
N LEU A 539 14.58 29.81 4.51
CA LEU A 539 15.12 29.48 5.84
C LEU A 539 14.61 30.51 6.87
N ARG A 540 13.67 30.09 7.72
CA ARG A 540 12.97 30.93 8.72
C ARG A 540 13.76 31.09 10.02
#